data_AF-A0A847H8X0-F1
#
_entry.id   AF-A0A847H8X0-F1
#
_cell.length_a   1.000
_cell.length_b   1.000
_cell.length_c   1.000
_cell.angle_alpha   90.00
_cell.angle_beta   90.00
_cell.angle_gamma   90.00
#
_symmetry.space_group_name_H-M   'P 1'
#
loop_
_entity.id
_entity.type
_entity.pdbx_description
1 polymer ?
#
loop_
_entity_poly.entity_id
_entity_poly.type
_entity_poly.pdbx_seq_one_letter_code
_entity_poly.pdbx_strand_id
1 'polypeptide(L)'
;MDAQLTALPDVRVGSAALHKTAAGSDVLVGYLVAERGTTIDLADARARLATTLPGGIVPTLCVLDDMPMKTSGKVDRKALPWPLPDTGREASELPAELTWLAERWAAQLGPVPLSPDSDFFDMGGSSVAIAKLAAELRRKHPGVDIADLYLNRTLESMSGYLSTVESEVSARPMPGPLPWYTGLFQAATIMGFYVLNGLRYVIGVMLVIWVLAAGFNAGWVRAPALLTLIPLILAWLLLFSIRGRFLTTAVVSRLLTWRIRPGTYRRGGMTHLRVWAAERFLTFQRLDAVLGTPQVRTWYRLLGNRVGKRADLHSFPPVTGLLTIGDDVSIEAEVDLQGHWIDGDR
;
A
#
# COMPACT_ATOMS: atom_id res chain seq x y z
N MET A 1 37.80 -3.65 8.11
CA MET A 1 37.04 -4.78 8.67
C MET A 1 37.95 -5.79 9.34
N ASP A 2 38.86 -6.48 8.64
CA ASP A 2 39.83 -7.42 9.25
C ASP A 2 40.63 -6.82 10.41
N ALA A 3 41.10 -5.57 10.26
CA ALA A 3 41.79 -4.84 11.32
C ALA A 3 40.91 -4.58 12.55
N GLN A 4 39.60 -4.37 12.35
CA GLN A 4 38.65 -4.15 13.44
C GLN A 4 38.28 -5.46 14.14
N LEU A 5 38.18 -6.56 13.39
CA LEU A 5 37.99 -7.90 13.95
C LEU A 5 39.20 -8.33 14.79
N THR A 6 40.42 -8.08 14.31
CA THR A 6 41.65 -8.38 15.05
C THR A 6 41.84 -7.46 16.26
N ALA A 7 41.22 -6.28 16.29
CA ALA A 7 41.32 -5.34 17.41
C ALA A 7 40.34 -5.64 18.57
N LEU A 8 39.51 -6.68 18.43
CA LEU A 8 38.59 -7.10 19.48
C LEU A 8 39.36 -7.71 20.67
N PRO A 9 38.84 -7.57 21.91
CA PRO A 9 39.41 -8.25 23.07
C PRO A 9 39.47 -9.76 22.86
N ASP A 10 40.54 -10.39 23.35
CA ASP A 10 40.72 -11.85 23.35
C ASP A 10 40.79 -12.49 21.94
N VAL A 11 40.96 -11.71 20.87
CA VAL A 11 41.10 -12.18 19.49
C VAL A 11 42.57 -12.14 19.03
N ARG A 12 43.13 -13.31 18.70
CA ARG A 12 44.47 -13.46 18.13
C ARG A 12 44.53 -13.08 16.66
N VAL A 13 43.55 -13.51 15.86
CA VAL A 13 43.47 -13.24 14.41
C VAL A 13 42.00 -13.09 14.01
N GLY A 14 41.68 -12.00 13.31
CA GLY A 14 40.37 -11.75 12.72
C GLY A 14 40.43 -11.56 11.20
N SER A 15 39.52 -12.21 10.46
CA SER A 15 39.40 -12.04 9.00
C SER A 15 37.94 -12.08 8.57
N ALA A 16 37.54 -11.18 7.66
CA ALA A 16 36.21 -11.22 7.05
C ALA A 16 36.24 -11.91 5.68
N ALA A 17 35.16 -12.63 5.37
CA ALA A 17 34.90 -13.16 4.03
C ALA A 17 33.42 -13.04 3.66
N LEU A 18 33.17 -12.91 2.36
CA LEU A 18 31.83 -12.85 1.80
C LEU A 18 31.47 -14.23 1.24
N HIS A 19 30.31 -14.76 1.65
CA HIS A 19 29.78 -16.03 1.18
C HIS A 19 28.42 -15.83 0.53
N LYS A 20 28.06 -16.77 -0.35
CA LYS A 20 26.72 -16.85 -0.93
C LYS A 20 25.90 -17.92 -0.23
N THR A 21 24.69 -17.57 0.17
CA THR A 21 23.72 -18.53 0.73
C THR A 21 22.96 -19.26 -0.37
N ALA A 22 22.22 -20.31 0.01
CA ALA A 22 21.37 -21.07 -0.92
C ALA A 22 20.31 -20.19 -1.59
N ALA A 23 19.82 -19.14 -0.91
CA ALA A 23 18.91 -18.14 -1.46
C ALA A 23 19.60 -17.08 -2.36
N GLY A 24 20.90 -17.25 -2.64
CA GLY A 24 21.70 -16.34 -3.45
C GLY A 24 21.96 -14.98 -2.80
N SER A 25 21.78 -14.86 -1.48
CA SER A 25 22.10 -13.65 -0.72
C SER A 25 23.58 -13.65 -0.34
N ASP A 26 24.20 -12.48 -0.36
CA ASP A 26 25.57 -12.32 0.12
C ASP A 26 25.53 -12.15 1.64
N VAL A 27 26.30 -12.97 2.36
CA VAL A 27 26.44 -12.95 3.82
C VAL A 27 27.89 -12.67 4.16
N LEU A 28 28.10 -11.71 5.04
CA LEU A 28 29.41 -11.29 5.48
C LEU A 28 29.74 -11.97 6.81
N VAL A 29 30.78 -12.81 6.80
CA VAL A 29 31.21 -13.59 7.95
C VAL A 29 32.55 -13.08 8.45
N GLY A 30 32.66 -12.85 9.76
CA GLY A 30 33.89 -12.56 10.48
C GLY A 30 34.38 -13.81 11.20
N TYR A 31 35.52 -14.35 10.77
CA TYR A 31 36.18 -15.47 11.44
C TYR A 31 37.17 -14.94 12.47
N LEU A 32 37.07 -15.46 13.69
CA LEU A 32 37.87 -15.06 14.83
C LEU A 32 38.60 -16.29 15.38
N VAL A 33 39.84 -16.11 15.82
CA VAL A 33 40.57 -17.11 16.60
C VAL A 33 40.90 -16.51 17.95
N ALA A 34 40.53 -17.20 19.03
CA ALA A 34 40.79 -16.73 20.38
C ALA A 34 42.29 -16.71 20.71
N GLU A 35 42.69 -15.86 21.64
CA GLU A 35 43.97 -15.99 22.30
C GLU A 35 44.05 -17.30 23.12
N ARG A 36 45.26 -17.80 23.37
CA ARG A 36 45.42 -19.09 24.06
C ARG A 36 44.90 -18.98 25.49
N GLY A 37 43.90 -19.80 25.81
CA GLY A 37 43.33 -19.89 27.16
C GLY A 37 42.25 -18.85 27.45
N THR A 38 41.81 -18.08 26.44
CA THR A 38 40.69 -17.14 26.57
C THR A 38 39.48 -17.61 25.76
N THR A 39 38.31 -17.05 26.07
CA THR A 39 37.06 -17.28 25.35
C THR A 39 36.53 -15.97 24.84
N ILE A 40 36.21 -15.88 23.56
CA ILE A 40 35.68 -14.65 22.97
C ILE A 40 34.21 -14.51 23.36
N ASP A 41 33.85 -13.41 24.00
CA ASP A 41 32.46 -13.01 24.17
C ASP A 41 31.93 -12.44 22.85
N LEU A 42 31.16 -13.25 22.13
CA LEU A 42 30.56 -12.85 20.85
C LEU A 42 29.56 -11.71 20.98
N ALA A 43 28.89 -11.54 22.13
CA ALA A 43 27.94 -10.45 22.33
C ALA A 43 28.68 -9.11 22.49
N ASP A 44 29.73 -9.06 23.32
CA ASP A 44 30.58 -7.87 23.46
C ASP A 44 31.29 -7.54 22.13
N ALA A 45 31.79 -8.57 21.43
CA ALA A 45 32.40 -8.40 20.11
C ALA A 45 31.45 -7.74 19.11
N ARG A 46 30.19 -8.20 19.02
CA ARG A 46 29.17 -7.60 18.14
C ARG A 46 28.85 -6.16 18.54
N ALA A 47 28.66 -5.89 19.83
CA ALA A 47 28.36 -4.55 20.33
C ALA A 47 29.47 -3.55 19.97
N ARG A 48 30.74 -3.95 20.11
CA ARG A 48 31.88 -3.14 19.68
C ARG A 48 31.88 -2.91 18.18
N LEU A 49 31.77 -3.98 17.38
CA LEU A 49 31.78 -3.87 15.92
C LEU A 49 30.65 -2.97 15.39
N ALA A 50 29.48 -2.98 16.02
CA ALA A 50 28.36 -2.10 15.65
C ALA A 50 28.71 -0.61 15.78
N THR A 51 29.55 -0.25 16.77
CA THR A 51 30.00 1.13 16.97
C THR A 51 31.19 1.51 16.09
N THR A 52 32.03 0.55 15.72
CA THR A 52 33.29 0.82 15.01
C THR A 52 33.20 0.67 13.49
N LEU A 53 32.26 -0.14 12.98
CA LEU A 53 32.08 -0.34 11.55
C LEU A 53 31.10 0.69 10.95
N PRO A 54 31.45 1.32 9.81
CA PRO A 54 30.56 2.28 9.15
C PRO A 54 29.21 1.64 8.78
N GLY A 55 28.12 2.34 9.11
CA GLY A 55 26.77 1.92 8.77
C GLY A 55 26.20 0.79 9.63
N GLY A 56 26.85 0.43 10.75
CA GLY A 56 26.34 -0.59 11.68
C GLY A 56 26.30 -2.01 11.10
N ILE A 57 27.08 -2.27 10.04
CA ILE A 57 27.18 -3.60 9.42
C ILE A 57 27.95 -4.51 10.38
N VAL A 58 27.24 -5.36 11.12
CA VAL A 58 27.82 -6.38 11.98
C VAL A 58 27.86 -7.71 11.20
N PRO A 59 29.05 -8.29 10.94
CA PRO A 59 29.12 -9.60 10.30
C PRO A 59 28.63 -10.71 11.21
N THR A 60 28.20 -11.83 10.62
CA THR A 60 28.05 -13.09 11.36
C THR A 60 29.42 -13.49 11.91
N LEU A 61 29.57 -13.65 13.22
CA LEU A 61 30.83 -14.04 13.85
C LEU A 61 30.92 -15.55 14.03
N CYS A 62 32.06 -16.13 13.63
CA CYS A 62 32.39 -17.54 13.82
C CYS A 62 33.76 -17.65 14.49
N VAL A 63 33.84 -18.44 15.57
CA VAL A 63 35.11 -18.73 16.25
C VAL A 63 35.69 -20.03 15.67
N LEU A 64 36.96 -19.99 15.26
CA LEU A 64 37.72 -21.14 14.78
C LEU A 64 38.86 -21.46 15.75
N ASP A 65 39.24 -22.73 15.82
CA ASP A 65 40.42 -23.16 16.58
C ASP A 65 41.73 -22.62 15.98
N ASP A 66 41.82 -22.63 14.63
CA ASP A 66 42.94 -22.04 13.91
C ASP A 66 42.52 -21.43 12.56
N MET A 67 43.25 -20.40 12.14
CA MET A 67 42.96 -19.68 10.91
C MET A 67 43.70 -20.34 9.74
N PRO A 68 43.05 -20.68 8.62
CA PRO A 68 43.76 -21.19 7.45
C PRO A 68 44.66 -20.09 6.87
N MET A 69 45.96 -20.38 6.77
CA MET A 69 46.98 -19.45 6.28
C MET A 69 47.61 -19.97 5.00
N LYS A 70 47.94 -19.06 4.08
CA LYS A 70 48.78 -19.35 2.91
C LYS A 70 50.24 -19.51 3.36
N THR A 71 51.06 -20.14 2.52
CA THR A 71 52.53 -20.20 2.67
C THR A 71 53.20 -18.81 2.78
N SER A 72 52.53 -17.74 2.36
CA SER A 72 52.98 -16.35 2.52
C SER A 72 52.71 -15.73 3.90
N GLY A 73 52.06 -16.46 4.82
CA GLY A 73 51.66 -15.95 6.14
C GLY A 73 50.42 -15.05 6.11
N LYS A 74 49.70 -14.99 4.98
CA LYS A 74 48.41 -14.28 4.86
C LYS A 74 47.25 -15.26 4.99
N VAL A 75 46.13 -14.82 5.56
CA VAL A 75 44.89 -15.63 5.68
C VAL A 75 44.43 -16.12 4.31
N ASP A 76 44.16 -17.43 4.20
CA ASP A 76 43.59 -18.02 3.00
C ASP A 76 42.05 -17.97 3.03
N ARG A 77 41.50 -16.87 2.52
CA ARG A 77 40.06 -16.64 2.47
C ARG A 77 39.28 -17.70 1.70
N LYS A 78 39.92 -18.44 0.78
CA LYS A 78 39.25 -19.51 0.02
C LYS A 78 39.11 -20.82 0.80
N ALA A 79 39.95 -21.01 1.82
CA ALA A 79 39.95 -22.18 2.68
C ALA A 79 39.12 -21.96 3.96
N LEU A 80 38.50 -20.79 4.12
CA LEU A 80 37.62 -20.52 5.25
C LEU A 80 36.38 -21.41 5.17
N PRO A 81 35.98 -22.03 6.30
CA PRO A 81 34.93 -23.03 6.30
C PRO A 81 33.58 -22.37 6.00
N TRP A 82 32.98 -22.81 4.90
CA TRP A 82 31.60 -22.50 4.56
C TRP A 82 30.94 -23.76 4.03
N PRO A 83 29.82 -24.21 4.63
CA PRO A 83 29.06 -23.57 5.70
C PRO A 83 29.77 -23.56 7.07
N LEU A 84 29.28 -22.74 8.01
CA LEU A 84 29.92 -22.59 9.32
C LEU A 84 29.94 -23.93 10.08
N PRO A 85 31.06 -24.28 10.74
CA PRO A 85 31.10 -25.45 11.59
C PRO A 85 30.16 -25.26 12.79
N ASP A 86 29.52 -26.35 13.21
CA ASP A 86 28.65 -26.35 14.38
C ASP A 86 29.49 -26.06 15.63
N THR A 87 29.33 -24.88 16.23
CA THR A 87 30.22 -24.38 17.28
C THR A 87 29.98 -25.03 18.65
N GLY A 88 29.41 -26.23 18.70
CA GLY A 88 29.22 -26.99 19.95
C GLY A 88 28.30 -26.33 20.97
N ARG A 89 27.61 -25.23 20.61
CA ARG A 89 26.40 -24.83 21.32
C ARG A 89 25.38 -25.86 20.87
N GLU A 90 25.07 -26.80 21.75
CA GLU A 90 23.96 -27.74 21.57
C GLU A 90 22.87 -26.99 20.83
N ALA A 91 22.46 -27.49 19.67
CA ALA A 91 21.21 -27.09 19.06
C ALA A 91 20.15 -27.40 20.11
N SER A 92 19.92 -26.45 21.02
CA SER A 92 18.84 -26.50 21.99
C SER A 92 17.63 -26.77 21.13
N GLU A 93 17.00 -27.92 21.32
CA GLU A 93 15.91 -28.38 20.46
C GLU A 93 14.95 -27.21 20.33
N LEU A 94 14.96 -26.56 19.17
CA LEU A 94 14.12 -25.40 18.95
C LEU A 94 12.69 -25.89 19.18
N PRO A 95 11.87 -25.15 19.93
CA PRO A 95 10.46 -25.45 20.05
C PRO A 95 9.89 -25.71 18.65
N ALA A 96 9.04 -26.73 18.51
CA ALA A 96 8.56 -27.19 17.20
C ALA A 96 7.92 -26.06 16.36
N GLU A 97 7.35 -25.07 17.03
CA GLU A 97 6.78 -23.85 16.44
C GLU A 97 7.82 -22.92 15.80
N LEU A 98 9.06 -22.90 16.29
CA LEU A 98 10.15 -22.08 15.76
C LEU A 98 10.90 -22.77 14.60
N THR A 99 10.85 -24.11 14.51
CA THR A 99 11.63 -24.89 13.54
C THR A 99 11.39 -24.44 12.11
N TRP A 100 10.13 -24.23 11.71
CA TRP A 100 9.82 -23.80 10.34
C TRP A 100 10.40 -22.42 10.01
N LEU A 101 10.34 -21.47 10.95
CA LEU A 101 10.89 -20.13 10.75
C LEU A 101 12.42 -20.16 10.75
N ALA A 102 13.02 -20.96 11.63
CA ALA A 102 14.45 -21.19 11.71
C ALA A 102 15.02 -21.74 10.39
N GLU A 103 14.32 -22.66 9.71
CA GLU A 103 14.71 -23.13 8.38
C GLU A 103 14.71 -22.01 7.32
N ARG A 104 13.74 -21.09 7.39
CA ARG A 104 13.67 -19.95 6.46
C ARG A 104 14.79 -18.94 6.74
N TRP A 105 15.11 -18.72 8.01
CA TRP A 105 16.28 -17.93 8.41
C TRP A 105 17.57 -18.58 7.90
N ALA A 106 17.74 -19.89 8.10
CA ALA A 106 18.91 -20.62 7.63
C ALA A 106 19.08 -20.57 6.11
N ALA A 107 17.98 -20.53 5.34
CA ALA A 107 18.06 -20.34 3.89
C ALA A 107 18.62 -18.95 3.50
N GLN A 108 18.34 -17.92 4.30
CA GLN A 108 18.78 -16.54 4.03
C GLN A 108 20.15 -16.19 4.64
N LEU A 109 20.45 -16.71 5.83
CA LEU A 109 21.67 -16.43 6.61
C LEU A 109 22.75 -17.51 6.44
N GLY A 110 22.40 -18.68 5.90
CA GLY A 110 23.24 -19.88 5.94
C GLY A 110 22.94 -20.72 7.19
N PRO A 111 23.54 -21.92 7.33
CA PRO A 111 23.35 -22.77 8.50
C PRO A 111 24.11 -22.17 9.68
N VAL A 112 23.45 -21.27 10.38
CA VAL A 112 23.93 -20.66 11.62
C VAL A 112 23.16 -21.32 12.77
N PRO A 113 23.81 -21.68 13.89
CA PRO A 113 23.10 -22.18 15.07
C PRO A 113 22.15 -21.09 15.60
N LEU A 114 20.85 -21.39 15.66
CA LEU A 114 19.81 -20.46 16.11
C LEU A 114 19.28 -20.87 17.49
N SER A 115 18.98 -19.87 18.31
CA SER A 115 18.23 -19.96 19.57
C SER A 115 16.95 -19.10 19.47
N PRO A 116 15.95 -19.28 20.37
CA PRO A 116 14.76 -18.43 20.38
C PRO A 116 15.07 -16.93 20.45
N ASP A 117 16.07 -16.54 21.23
CA ASP A 117 16.53 -15.16 21.39
C ASP A 117 17.47 -14.66 20.28
N SER A 118 17.75 -15.48 19.26
CA SER A 118 18.66 -15.07 18.18
C SER A 118 18.07 -13.93 17.36
N ASP A 119 18.77 -12.79 17.31
CA ASP A 119 18.40 -11.62 16.51
C ASP A 119 18.84 -11.76 15.04
N PHE A 120 17.93 -11.51 14.10
CA PHE A 120 18.18 -11.69 12.66
C PHE A 120 19.37 -10.88 12.15
N PHE A 121 19.49 -9.63 12.60
CA PHE A 121 20.52 -8.71 12.12
C PHE A 121 21.86 -8.97 12.81
N ASP A 122 21.86 -9.36 14.09
CA ASP A 122 23.07 -9.76 14.80
C ASP A 122 23.67 -11.06 14.25
N MET A 123 22.84 -11.89 13.62
CA MET A 123 23.25 -13.10 12.92
C MET A 123 23.70 -12.85 11.48
N GLY A 124 23.82 -11.58 11.07
CA GLY A 124 24.31 -11.16 9.74
C GLY A 124 23.21 -10.91 8.71
N GLY A 125 21.96 -10.77 9.15
CA GLY A 125 20.84 -10.38 8.31
C GLY A 125 21.03 -8.99 7.72
N SER A 126 20.84 -8.87 6.40
CA SER A 126 20.85 -7.59 5.70
C SER A 126 19.43 -7.13 5.34
N SER A 127 19.28 -5.86 4.96
CA SER A 127 18.02 -5.33 4.43
C SER A 127 17.50 -6.10 3.21
N VAL A 128 18.42 -6.63 2.39
CA VAL A 128 18.08 -7.49 1.25
C VAL A 128 17.61 -8.86 1.72
N ALA A 129 18.26 -9.45 2.73
CA ALA A 129 17.88 -10.74 3.28
C ALA A 129 16.50 -10.70 3.96
N ILE A 130 16.21 -9.67 4.76
CA ILE A 130 14.90 -9.51 5.41
C ILE A 130 13.80 -9.24 4.38
N ALA A 131 14.08 -8.50 3.30
CA ALA A 131 13.10 -8.27 2.22
C ALA A 131 12.78 -9.56 1.45
N LYS A 132 13.79 -10.40 1.18
CA LYS A 132 13.60 -11.73 0.58
C LYS A 132 12.82 -12.66 1.52
N LEU A 133 13.17 -12.65 2.82
CA LEU A 133 12.44 -13.40 3.84
C LEU A 133 10.98 -12.96 3.89
N ALA A 134 10.69 -11.65 3.89
CA ALA A 134 9.33 -11.12 3.89
C ALA A 134 8.52 -11.62 2.68
N ALA A 135 9.11 -11.60 1.48
CA ALA A 135 8.45 -12.11 0.27
C ALA A 135 8.14 -13.61 0.36
N GLU A 136 9.03 -14.39 0.97
CA GLU A 136 8.83 -15.82 1.21
C GLU A 136 7.76 -16.09 2.28
N LEU A 137 7.82 -15.38 3.42
CA LEU A 137 6.86 -15.52 4.52
C LEU A 137 5.44 -15.17 4.09
N ARG A 138 5.28 -14.17 3.21
CA ARG A 138 3.98 -13.78 2.63
C ARG A 138 3.25 -14.89 1.89
N ARG A 139 3.95 -15.94 1.43
CA ARG A 139 3.31 -17.11 0.81
C ARG A 139 2.44 -17.88 1.79
N LYS A 140 2.82 -17.92 3.06
CA LYS A 140 2.09 -18.60 4.15
C LYS A 140 1.31 -17.61 5.01
N HIS A 141 1.85 -16.40 5.20
CA HIS A 141 1.28 -15.34 6.04
C HIS A 141 1.09 -14.05 5.21
N PRO A 142 0.02 -13.91 4.41
CA PRO A 142 -0.15 -12.79 3.47
C PRO A 142 -0.15 -11.41 4.11
N GLY A 143 -0.49 -11.30 5.40
CA GLY A 143 -0.54 -10.04 6.15
C GLY A 143 0.80 -9.54 6.68
N VAL A 144 1.91 -10.23 6.40
CA VAL A 144 3.24 -9.83 6.89
C VAL A 144 3.66 -8.49 6.29
N ASP A 145 3.87 -7.49 7.14
CA ASP A 145 4.53 -6.24 6.80
C ASP A 145 6.04 -6.36 7.06
N ILE A 146 6.84 -5.79 6.16
CA ILE A 146 8.29 -5.73 6.35
C ILE A 146 8.65 -4.85 7.54
N ALA A 147 7.89 -3.78 7.80
CA ALA A 147 8.13 -2.89 8.95
C ALA A 147 8.05 -3.65 10.28
N ASP A 148 7.07 -4.55 10.42
CA ASP A 148 6.90 -5.35 11.62
C ASP A 148 8.00 -6.41 11.81
N LEU A 149 8.59 -6.92 10.72
CA LEU A 149 9.75 -7.81 10.81
C LEU A 149 10.99 -7.08 11.35
N TYR A 150 11.12 -5.77 11.11
CA TYR A 150 12.18 -4.95 11.71
C TYR A 150 11.93 -4.67 13.20
N LEU A 151 10.68 -4.71 13.66
CA LEU A 151 10.32 -4.58 15.08
C LEU A 151 10.50 -5.89 15.83
N ASN A 152 10.16 -7.02 15.20
CA ASN A 152 10.23 -8.36 15.76
C ASN A 152 11.50 -9.07 15.27
N ARG A 153 12.64 -8.67 15.83
CA ARG A 153 13.96 -9.04 15.32
C ARG A 153 14.46 -10.42 15.77
N THR A 154 13.95 -10.94 16.89
CA THR A 154 14.35 -12.26 17.41
C THR A 154 13.51 -13.38 16.78
N LEU A 155 14.05 -14.59 16.75
CA LEU A 155 13.34 -15.74 16.19
C LEU A 155 11.99 -15.98 16.90
N GLU A 156 11.97 -15.88 18.24
CA GLU A 156 10.76 -16.02 19.05
C GLU A 156 9.75 -14.89 18.80
N SER A 157 10.19 -13.62 18.84
CA SER A 157 9.29 -12.48 18.61
C SER A 157 8.71 -12.48 17.21
N MET A 158 9.51 -12.84 16.20
CA MET A 158 9.06 -12.94 14.82
C MET A 158 8.05 -14.07 14.64
N SER A 159 8.27 -15.23 15.28
CA SER A 159 7.28 -16.32 15.29
C SER A 159 5.97 -15.90 15.96
N GLY A 160 6.06 -15.22 17.11
CA GLY A 160 4.91 -14.64 17.80
C GLY A 160 4.12 -13.69 16.89
N TYR A 161 4.79 -12.77 16.19
CA TYR A 161 4.17 -11.90 15.20
C TYR A 161 3.50 -12.66 14.05
N LEU A 162 4.13 -13.72 13.52
CA LEU A 162 3.49 -14.52 12.47
C LEU A 162 2.20 -15.20 12.94
N SER A 163 2.15 -15.62 14.21
CA SER A 163 0.94 -16.20 14.81
C SER A 163 -0.20 -15.19 14.99
N THR A 164 0.13 -13.91 15.25
CA THR A 164 -0.89 -12.84 15.34
C THR A 164 -1.41 -12.47 13.95
N VAL A 165 -0.54 -12.37 12.94
CA VAL A 165 -0.94 -12.14 11.54
C VAL A 165 -1.84 -13.25 11.02
N GLU A 166 -1.54 -14.52 11.34
CA GLU A 166 -2.39 -15.65 10.96
C GLU A 166 -3.79 -15.57 11.60
N SER A 167 -3.86 -15.06 12.83
CA SER A 167 -5.11 -14.82 13.55
C SER A 167 -5.92 -13.66 12.95
N GLU A 168 -5.25 -12.59 12.48
CA GLU A 168 -5.91 -11.42 11.86
C GLU A 168 -6.37 -11.68 10.43
N VAL A 169 -5.58 -12.41 9.63
CA VAL A 169 -5.92 -12.71 8.23
C VAL A 169 -7.03 -13.77 8.13
N SER A 170 -7.12 -14.69 9.10
CA SER A 170 -8.14 -15.74 9.12
C SER A 170 -9.53 -15.25 9.61
N ALA A 171 -9.60 -14.10 10.28
CA ALA A 171 -10.81 -13.66 10.98
C ALA A 171 -11.54 -12.45 10.36
N ARG A 172 -11.37 -12.15 9.06
CA ARG A 172 -12.31 -11.24 8.36
C ARG A 172 -13.55 -12.03 7.93
N PRO A 173 -14.69 -11.95 8.64
CA PRO A 173 -15.90 -12.63 8.20
C PRO A 173 -16.25 -12.16 6.79
N MET A 174 -16.44 -13.11 5.88
CA MET A 174 -16.85 -12.78 4.53
C MET A 174 -18.13 -11.92 4.59
N PRO A 175 -18.19 -10.82 3.83
CA PRO A 175 -19.39 -10.02 3.80
C PRO A 175 -20.57 -10.88 3.33
N GLY A 176 -21.69 -10.85 4.06
CA GLY A 176 -22.90 -11.60 3.74
C GLY A 176 -23.59 -11.12 2.45
N PRO A 177 -24.71 -11.75 2.05
CA PRO A 177 -25.44 -11.32 0.87
C PRO A 177 -26.08 -9.94 1.08
N LEU A 178 -26.06 -9.11 0.02
CA LEU A 178 -26.79 -7.85 0.01
C LEU A 178 -28.31 -8.10 -0.01
N PRO A 179 -29.12 -7.18 0.56
CA PRO A 179 -30.57 -7.25 0.43
C PRO A 179 -31.01 -7.20 -1.04
N TRP A 180 -32.04 -7.98 -1.41
CA TRP A 180 -32.52 -8.11 -2.79
C TRP A 180 -32.90 -6.76 -3.44
N TYR A 181 -33.44 -5.81 -2.67
CA TYR A 181 -33.85 -4.50 -3.17
C TYR A 181 -32.66 -3.63 -3.61
N THR A 182 -31.44 -3.95 -3.16
CA THR A 182 -30.21 -3.25 -3.57
C THR A 182 -30.05 -3.29 -5.08
N GLY A 183 -30.17 -4.48 -5.68
CA GLY A 183 -30.06 -4.66 -7.12
C GLY A 183 -31.14 -3.91 -7.90
N LEU A 184 -32.39 -3.93 -7.40
CA LEU A 184 -33.50 -3.22 -8.03
C LEU A 184 -33.28 -1.70 -8.02
N PHE A 185 -32.82 -1.15 -6.89
CA PHE A 185 -32.51 0.28 -6.78
C PHE A 185 -31.36 0.68 -7.71
N GLN A 186 -30.31 -0.13 -7.78
CA GLN A 186 -29.17 0.13 -8.67
C GLN A 186 -29.59 0.07 -10.14
N ALA A 187 -30.37 -0.95 -10.53
CA ALA A 187 -30.92 -1.07 -11.87
C ALA A 187 -31.81 0.12 -12.26
N ALA A 188 -32.72 0.54 -11.36
CA ALA A 188 -33.57 1.71 -11.58
C ALA A 188 -32.75 3.00 -11.75
N THR A 189 -31.70 3.18 -10.93
CA THR A 189 -30.80 4.34 -11.02
C THR A 189 -30.06 4.37 -12.36
N ILE A 190 -29.49 3.22 -12.77
CA ILE A 190 -28.80 3.09 -14.06
C ILE A 190 -29.76 3.34 -15.22
N MET A 191 -30.97 2.78 -15.18
CA MET A 191 -31.99 3.03 -16.19
C MET A 191 -32.33 4.52 -16.30
N GLY A 192 -32.45 5.21 -15.16
CA GLY A 192 -32.63 6.67 -15.12
C GLY A 192 -31.51 7.44 -15.84
N PHE A 193 -30.26 7.00 -15.70
CA PHE A 193 -29.14 7.62 -16.43
C PHE A 193 -29.23 7.40 -17.94
N TYR A 194 -29.64 6.22 -18.40
CA TYR A 194 -29.88 5.96 -19.82
C TYR A 194 -31.01 6.81 -20.38
N VAL A 195 -32.11 6.99 -19.62
CA VAL A 195 -33.20 7.88 -20.02
C VAL A 195 -32.72 9.33 -20.12
N LEU A 196 -31.95 9.81 -19.14
CA LEU A 196 -31.37 11.15 -19.17
C LEU A 196 -30.41 11.33 -20.35
N ASN A 197 -29.63 10.30 -20.68
CA ASN A 197 -28.76 10.32 -21.85
C ASN A 197 -29.55 10.31 -23.17
N GLY A 198 -30.63 9.53 -23.25
CA GLY A 198 -31.58 9.56 -24.36
C GLY A 198 -32.18 10.96 -24.56
N LEU A 199 -32.58 11.60 -23.47
CA LEU A 199 -33.10 12.98 -23.49
C LEU A 199 -32.06 13.97 -24.04
N ARG A 200 -30.79 13.82 -23.70
CA ARG A 200 -29.69 14.63 -24.29
C ARG A 200 -29.65 14.49 -25.81
N TYR A 201 -29.71 13.26 -26.33
CA TYR A 201 -29.73 13.03 -27.77
C TYR A 201 -30.96 13.65 -28.44
N VAL A 202 -32.15 13.47 -27.86
CA VAL A 202 -33.38 14.06 -28.38
C VAL A 202 -33.29 15.58 -28.46
N ILE A 203 -32.81 16.24 -27.40
CA ILE A 203 -32.62 17.70 -27.38
C ILE A 203 -31.61 18.14 -28.43
N GLY A 204 -30.49 17.43 -28.56
CA GLY A 204 -29.48 17.72 -29.58
C GLY A 204 -30.04 17.63 -31.00
N VAL A 205 -30.75 16.53 -31.31
CA VAL A 205 -31.40 16.33 -32.61
C VAL A 205 -32.47 17.40 -32.87
N MET A 206 -33.30 17.71 -31.87
CA MET A 206 -34.30 18.77 -31.99
C MET A 206 -33.69 20.13 -32.29
N LEU A 207 -32.51 20.43 -31.74
CA LEU A 207 -31.81 21.70 -31.98
C LEU A 207 -31.26 21.76 -33.40
N VAL A 208 -30.72 20.65 -33.91
CA VAL A 208 -30.30 20.53 -35.31
C VAL A 208 -31.48 20.70 -36.26
N ILE A 209 -32.60 20.03 -35.99
CA ILE A 209 -33.84 20.16 -36.78
C ILE A 209 -34.32 21.61 -36.80
N TRP A 210 -34.29 22.29 -35.65
CA TRP A 210 -34.65 23.71 -35.55
C TRP A 210 -33.75 24.59 -36.42
N VAL A 211 -32.43 24.39 -36.36
CA VAL A 211 -31.44 25.16 -37.16
C VAL A 211 -31.63 24.92 -38.66
N LEU A 212 -31.89 23.69 -39.09
CA LEU A 212 -32.15 23.36 -40.50
C LEU A 212 -33.44 24.00 -41.02
N ALA A 213 -34.50 24.00 -40.21
CA ALA A 213 -35.76 24.63 -40.57
C ALA A 213 -35.61 26.16 -40.68
N ALA A 214 -34.96 26.79 -39.70
CA ALA A 214 -34.82 28.24 -39.64
C ALA A 214 -33.80 28.80 -40.65
N GLY A 215 -32.69 28.10 -40.89
CA GLY A 215 -31.57 28.59 -41.70
C GLY A 215 -31.56 28.13 -43.16
N PHE A 216 -32.12 26.96 -43.47
CA PHE A 216 -32.01 26.34 -44.81
C PHE A 216 -33.37 26.14 -45.50
N ASN A 217 -34.46 26.63 -44.92
CA ASN A 217 -35.81 26.55 -45.45
C ASN A 217 -36.19 25.11 -45.90
N ALA A 218 -35.81 24.12 -45.08
CA ALA A 218 -36.07 22.72 -45.34
C ALA A 218 -37.58 22.42 -45.28
N GLY A 219 -38.25 22.40 -46.43
CA GLY A 219 -39.72 22.27 -46.53
C GLY A 219 -40.31 20.95 -45.98
N TRP A 220 -39.49 19.94 -45.70
CA TRP A 220 -39.88 18.69 -45.05
C TRP A 220 -39.84 18.75 -43.51
N VAL A 221 -39.30 19.83 -42.94
CA VAL A 221 -39.30 20.08 -41.50
C VAL A 221 -40.36 21.15 -41.20
N ARG A 222 -41.40 20.79 -40.44
CA ARG A 222 -42.36 21.78 -39.97
C ARG A 222 -41.63 22.78 -39.08
N ALA A 223 -41.54 24.03 -39.51
CA ALA A 223 -40.81 25.08 -38.79
C ALA A 223 -41.29 25.15 -37.33
N PRO A 224 -40.45 24.77 -36.36
CA PRO A 224 -40.81 24.88 -34.95
C PRO A 224 -40.97 26.36 -34.58
N ALA A 225 -42.01 26.68 -33.81
CA ALA A 225 -42.26 28.06 -33.38
C ALA A 225 -41.03 28.62 -32.64
N LEU A 226 -40.72 29.90 -32.79
CA LEU A 226 -39.65 30.57 -32.02
C LEU A 226 -39.80 30.36 -30.49
N LEU A 227 -41.02 30.20 -30.01
CA LEU A 227 -41.34 29.92 -28.61
C LEU A 227 -40.81 28.56 -28.12
N THR A 228 -40.56 27.59 -29.02
CA THR A 228 -39.98 26.28 -28.65
C THR A 228 -38.45 26.30 -28.62
N LEU A 229 -37.80 27.34 -29.13
CA LEU A 229 -36.34 27.47 -29.11
C LEU A 229 -35.80 27.75 -27.70
N ILE A 230 -36.45 28.66 -26.97
CA ILE A 230 -36.01 29.07 -25.63
C ILE A 230 -35.89 27.87 -24.67
N PRO A 231 -36.92 27.01 -24.47
CA PRO A 231 -36.80 25.85 -23.59
C PRO A 231 -35.76 24.84 -24.10
N LEU A 232 -35.57 24.72 -25.41
CA LEU A 232 -34.58 23.84 -26.01
C LEU A 232 -33.15 24.32 -25.72
N ILE A 233 -32.88 25.62 -25.87
CA ILE A 233 -31.59 26.23 -25.54
C ILE A 233 -31.33 26.11 -24.04
N LEU A 234 -32.33 26.39 -23.19
CA LEU A 234 -32.18 26.25 -21.74
C LEU A 234 -31.88 24.79 -21.34
N ALA A 235 -32.59 23.83 -21.93
CA ALA A 235 -32.35 22.41 -21.68
C ALA A 235 -30.98 21.97 -22.19
N TRP A 236 -30.55 22.47 -23.36
CA TRP A 236 -29.22 22.23 -23.90
C TRP A 236 -28.13 22.81 -22.99
N LEU A 237 -28.28 24.07 -22.56
CA LEU A 237 -27.37 24.72 -21.61
C LEU A 237 -27.31 23.95 -20.29
N LEU A 238 -28.44 23.48 -19.77
CA LEU A 238 -28.48 22.73 -18.52
C LEU A 238 -27.81 21.34 -18.65
N LEU A 239 -28.02 20.63 -19.76
CA LEU A 239 -27.62 19.23 -19.90
C LEU A 239 -26.27 19.01 -20.59
N PHE A 240 -25.84 19.91 -21.48
CA PHE A 240 -24.60 19.80 -22.24
C PHE A 240 -23.50 20.73 -21.74
N SER A 241 -23.83 21.94 -21.27
CA SER A 241 -22.79 22.87 -20.82
C SER A 241 -22.08 22.36 -19.56
N ILE A 242 -20.79 22.64 -19.44
CA ILE A 242 -19.99 22.26 -18.26
C ILE A 242 -20.62 22.82 -16.98
N ARG A 243 -21.11 24.07 -17.02
CA ARG A 243 -21.75 24.74 -15.86
C ARG A 243 -23.11 24.13 -15.51
N GLY A 244 -23.90 23.76 -16.51
CA GLY A 244 -25.17 23.06 -16.30
C GLY A 244 -24.97 21.67 -15.71
N ARG A 245 -23.96 20.95 -16.19
CA ARG A 245 -23.55 19.65 -15.62
C ARG A 245 -23.05 19.80 -14.19
N PHE A 246 -22.26 20.81 -13.88
CA PHE A 246 -21.85 21.13 -12.50
C PHE A 246 -23.05 21.36 -11.58
N LEU A 247 -24.00 22.17 -12.03
CA LEU A 247 -25.20 22.49 -11.27
C LEU A 247 -26.08 21.26 -11.05
N THR A 248 -26.36 20.50 -12.10
CA THR A 248 -27.19 19.29 -12.01
C THR A 248 -26.53 18.23 -11.14
N THR A 249 -25.22 18.01 -11.26
CA THR A 249 -24.44 17.16 -10.34
C THR A 249 -24.59 17.63 -8.91
N ALA A 250 -24.35 18.91 -8.63
CA ALA A 250 -24.45 19.44 -7.26
C ALA A 250 -25.85 19.25 -6.68
N VAL A 251 -26.91 19.57 -7.44
CA VAL A 251 -28.30 19.42 -6.98
C VAL A 251 -28.65 17.96 -6.69
N VAL A 252 -28.38 17.06 -7.64
CA VAL A 252 -28.72 15.63 -7.49
C VAL A 252 -27.89 15.00 -6.37
N SER A 253 -26.58 15.22 -6.35
CA SER A 253 -25.71 14.68 -5.31
C SER A 253 -26.11 15.21 -3.94
N ARG A 254 -26.39 16.51 -3.77
CA ARG A 254 -26.82 17.06 -2.46
C ARG A 254 -28.19 16.56 -2.01
N LEU A 255 -29.12 16.33 -2.94
CA LEU A 255 -30.41 15.74 -2.61
C LEU A 255 -30.23 14.29 -2.14
N LEU A 256 -29.42 13.52 -2.88
CA LEU A 256 -29.11 12.13 -2.52
C LEU A 256 -28.32 12.03 -1.22
N THR A 257 -27.37 12.91 -0.95
CA THR A 257 -26.54 12.87 0.28
C THR A 257 -27.08 13.76 1.40
N TRP A 258 -28.30 14.28 1.27
CA TRP A 258 -28.91 15.14 2.27
C TRP A 258 -28.98 14.46 3.65
N ARG A 259 -28.53 15.18 4.69
CA ARG A 259 -28.50 14.74 6.11
C ARG A 259 -27.58 13.55 6.42
N ILE A 260 -26.64 13.20 5.55
CA ILE A 260 -25.61 12.21 5.90
C ILE A 260 -24.66 12.84 6.93
N ARG A 261 -24.37 12.09 8.01
CA ARG A 261 -23.43 12.46 9.08
C ARG A 261 -22.26 11.47 9.12
N PRO A 262 -21.10 11.84 9.69
CA PRO A 262 -20.05 10.88 9.98
C PRO A 262 -20.57 9.75 10.88
N GLY A 263 -20.25 8.50 10.53
CA GLY A 263 -20.68 7.32 11.29
C GLY A 263 -20.70 6.06 10.44
N THR A 264 -21.04 4.93 11.07
CA THR A 264 -21.19 3.64 10.40
C THR A 264 -22.62 3.47 9.90
N TYR A 265 -22.77 2.97 8.67
CA TYR A 265 -24.05 2.73 8.05
C TYR A 265 -24.11 1.31 7.51
N ARG A 266 -25.29 0.68 7.63
CA ARG A 266 -25.49 -0.68 7.14
C ARG A 266 -25.21 -0.79 5.64
N ARG A 267 -24.35 -1.73 5.26
CA ARG A 267 -24.11 -2.11 3.87
C ARG A 267 -25.41 -2.61 3.21
N GLY A 268 -25.71 -2.07 2.04
CA GLY A 268 -26.99 -2.29 1.35
C GLY A 268 -28.18 -1.48 1.91
N GLY A 269 -27.99 -0.72 2.99
CA GLY A 269 -29.00 0.20 3.49
C GLY A 269 -29.19 1.44 2.62
N MET A 270 -30.23 2.22 2.90
CA MET A 270 -30.59 3.38 2.09
C MET A 270 -29.48 4.45 2.01
N THR A 271 -28.71 4.66 3.07
CA THR A 271 -27.56 5.59 3.05
C THR A 271 -26.49 5.13 2.05
N HIS A 272 -26.12 3.86 2.09
CA HIS A 272 -25.16 3.27 1.15
C HIS A 272 -25.65 3.42 -0.30
N LEU A 273 -26.91 3.08 -0.57
CA LEU A 273 -27.49 3.18 -1.91
C LEU A 273 -27.55 4.62 -2.43
N ARG A 274 -27.87 5.59 -1.55
CA ARG A 274 -27.91 7.02 -1.89
C ARG A 274 -26.52 7.58 -2.22
N VAL A 275 -25.50 7.24 -1.42
CA VAL A 275 -24.11 7.62 -1.68
C VAL A 275 -23.64 7.01 -2.99
N TRP A 276 -23.84 5.70 -3.17
CA TRP A 276 -23.53 4.99 -4.41
C TRP A 276 -24.19 5.65 -5.62
N ALA A 277 -25.48 6.00 -5.55
CA ALA A 277 -26.17 6.65 -6.65
C ALA A 277 -25.61 8.05 -6.95
N ALA A 278 -25.26 8.82 -5.92
CA ALA A 278 -24.66 10.13 -6.07
C ALA A 278 -23.28 10.05 -6.75
N GLU A 279 -22.46 9.06 -6.39
CA GLU A 279 -21.17 8.80 -7.05
C GLU A 279 -21.35 8.35 -8.49
N ARG A 280 -22.27 7.43 -8.77
CA ARG A 280 -22.52 7.00 -10.15
C ARG A 280 -23.03 8.16 -11.00
N PHE A 281 -23.82 9.08 -10.43
CA PHE A 281 -24.25 10.28 -11.13
C PHE A 281 -23.07 11.23 -11.40
N LEU A 282 -22.15 11.39 -10.44
CA LEU A 282 -20.91 12.13 -10.62
C LEU A 282 -20.10 11.58 -11.81
N THR A 283 -19.87 10.26 -11.84
CA THR A 283 -19.14 9.58 -12.92
C THR A 283 -19.88 9.68 -14.26
N PHE A 284 -21.22 9.55 -14.26
CA PHE A 284 -22.05 9.72 -15.46
C PHE A 284 -21.85 11.10 -16.10
N GLN A 285 -21.52 12.11 -15.30
CA GLN A 285 -21.33 13.48 -15.77
C GLN A 285 -19.95 13.73 -16.38
N ARG A 286 -19.02 12.77 -16.45
CA ARG A 286 -17.73 12.84 -17.19
C ARG A 286 -17.07 14.24 -17.16
N LEU A 287 -16.77 14.71 -15.96
CA LEU A 287 -16.22 16.05 -15.70
C LEU A 287 -14.70 16.04 -15.50
N ASP A 288 -14.04 14.97 -15.93
CA ASP A 288 -12.60 14.70 -15.80
C ASP A 288 -11.76 15.85 -16.38
N ALA A 289 -12.19 16.44 -17.48
CA ALA A 289 -11.50 17.53 -18.17
C ALA A 289 -11.41 18.84 -17.35
N VAL A 290 -12.09 18.93 -16.20
CA VAL A 290 -12.10 20.13 -15.35
C VAL A 290 -11.20 19.96 -14.11
N LEU A 291 -10.66 18.76 -13.88
CA LEU A 291 -9.65 18.53 -12.83
C LEU A 291 -8.39 19.34 -13.11
N GLY A 292 -7.73 19.85 -12.06
CA GLY A 292 -6.58 20.76 -12.19
C GLY A 292 -6.91 22.20 -12.62
N THR A 293 -8.19 22.52 -12.86
CA THR A 293 -8.60 23.89 -13.21
C THR A 293 -9.04 24.69 -11.98
N PRO A 294 -8.92 26.03 -12.00
CA PRO A 294 -9.45 26.89 -10.92
C PRO A 294 -10.95 26.70 -10.64
N GLN A 295 -11.73 26.26 -11.63
CA GLN A 295 -13.16 26.01 -11.49
C GLN A 295 -13.48 24.82 -10.56
N VAL A 296 -12.57 23.86 -10.43
CA VAL A 296 -12.78 22.64 -9.63
C VAL A 296 -13.10 22.98 -8.17
N ARG A 297 -12.47 24.02 -7.60
CA ARG A 297 -12.74 24.48 -6.23
C ARG A 297 -14.19 24.89 -6.02
N THR A 298 -14.78 25.57 -7.01
CA THR A 298 -16.19 25.98 -6.95
C THR A 298 -17.08 24.76 -6.97
N TRP A 299 -16.71 23.74 -7.76
CA TRP A 299 -17.45 22.50 -7.85
C TRP A 299 -17.42 21.69 -6.54
N TYR A 300 -16.26 21.58 -5.89
CA TYR A 300 -16.15 21.01 -4.54
C TYR A 300 -17.11 21.69 -3.55
N ARG A 301 -17.13 23.03 -3.55
CA ARG A 301 -18.00 23.82 -2.67
C ARG A 301 -19.48 23.63 -2.99
N LEU A 302 -19.84 23.51 -4.27
CA LEU A 302 -21.21 23.21 -4.68
C LEU A 302 -21.68 21.85 -4.16
N LEU A 303 -20.80 20.86 -4.08
CA LEU A 303 -21.08 19.55 -3.47
C LEU A 303 -21.13 19.58 -1.93
N GLY A 304 -20.89 20.74 -1.31
CA GLY A 304 -20.96 20.93 0.15
C GLY A 304 -19.61 20.84 0.85
N ASN A 305 -18.54 20.48 0.14
CA ASN A 305 -17.20 20.38 0.71
C ASN A 305 -16.63 21.78 1.03
N ARG A 306 -15.79 21.87 2.05
CA ARG A 306 -15.08 23.09 2.43
C ARG A 306 -13.70 23.08 1.81
N VAL A 307 -13.38 24.06 0.97
CA VAL A 307 -12.09 24.14 0.25
C VAL A 307 -11.54 25.55 0.31
N GLY A 308 -10.26 25.68 0.66
CA GLY A 308 -9.50 26.94 0.68
C GLY A 308 -9.39 27.65 -0.68
N LYS A 309 -8.83 28.86 -0.67
CA LYS A 309 -8.74 29.75 -1.85
C LYS A 309 -7.66 29.33 -2.84
N ARG A 310 -6.53 28.83 -2.34
CA ARG A 310 -5.33 28.43 -3.12
C ARG A 310 -5.08 26.92 -3.06
N ALA A 311 -6.15 26.15 -3.21
CA ALA A 311 -6.04 24.69 -3.35
C ALA A 311 -5.88 24.31 -4.83
N ASP A 312 -4.90 23.46 -5.12
CA ASP A 312 -4.73 22.76 -6.39
C ASP A 312 -5.27 21.33 -6.26
N LEU A 313 -6.18 20.92 -7.14
CA LEU A 313 -6.98 19.72 -6.95
C LEU A 313 -7.10 18.93 -8.26
N HIS A 314 -6.46 17.76 -8.27
CA HIS A 314 -6.44 16.83 -9.40
C HIS A 314 -7.30 15.58 -9.18
N SER A 315 -7.88 15.42 -7.98
CA SER A 315 -8.81 14.32 -7.65
C SER A 315 -10.28 14.74 -7.76
N PHE A 316 -11.18 13.74 -7.81
CA PHE A 316 -12.61 13.98 -7.77
C PHE A 316 -13.10 14.40 -6.37
N PRO A 317 -14.08 15.32 -6.28
CA PRO A 317 -14.69 15.66 -5.01
C PRO A 317 -15.53 14.51 -4.45
N PRO A 318 -15.50 14.27 -3.13
CA PRO A 318 -16.47 13.39 -2.49
C PRO A 318 -17.87 13.98 -2.57
N VAL A 319 -18.85 13.11 -2.82
CA VAL A 319 -20.27 13.49 -2.95
C VAL A 319 -20.97 13.72 -1.60
N THR A 320 -20.34 13.31 -0.50
CA THR A 320 -20.88 13.39 0.86
C THR A 320 -20.89 14.82 1.41
N GLY A 321 -20.05 15.71 0.89
CA GLY A 321 -19.94 17.09 1.36
C GLY A 321 -19.21 17.24 2.70
N LEU A 322 -18.59 16.16 3.22
CA LEU A 322 -17.95 16.16 4.54
C LEU A 322 -16.47 16.56 4.51
N LEU A 323 -15.87 16.67 3.32
CA LEU A 323 -14.46 16.99 3.17
C LEU A 323 -14.16 18.44 3.53
N THR A 324 -13.04 18.65 4.22
CA THR A 324 -12.49 19.97 4.52
C THR A 324 -11.02 20.03 4.09
N ILE A 325 -10.70 20.95 3.19
CA ILE A 325 -9.36 21.22 2.67
C ILE A 325 -8.99 22.66 3.04
N GLY A 326 -7.80 22.84 3.62
CA GLY A 326 -7.25 24.14 3.99
C GLY A 326 -6.83 25.01 2.80
N ASP A 327 -6.22 26.16 3.12
CA ASP A 327 -5.56 27.00 2.13
C ASP A 327 -4.18 26.41 1.76
N ASP A 328 -3.69 26.71 0.54
CA ASP A 328 -2.33 26.35 0.09
C ASP A 328 -2.01 24.86 0.06
N VAL A 329 -3.00 24.02 -0.26
CA VAL A 329 -2.86 22.56 -0.38
C VAL A 329 -2.86 22.13 -1.85
N SER A 330 -1.96 21.21 -2.22
CA SER A 330 -2.04 20.47 -3.48
C SER A 330 -2.50 19.03 -3.23
N ILE A 331 -3.47 18.56 -4.01
CA ILE A 331 -3.94 17.17 -3.97
C ILE A 331 -3.81 16.55 -5.37
N GLU A 332 -2.94 15.54 -5.47
CA GLU A 332 -2.68 14.77 -6.68
C GLU A 332 -3.78 13.73 -6.97
N ALA A 333 -3.90 13.32 -8.24
CA ALA A 333 -4.97 12.47 -8.74
C ALA A 333 -5.08 11.08 -8.08
N GLU A 334 -4.00 10.59 -7.47
CA GLU A 334 -3.94 9.27 -6.81
C GLU A 334 -4.51 9.29 -5.39
N VAL A 335 -4.75 10.48 -4.83
CA VAL A 335 -5.25 10.61 -3.46
C VAL A 335 -6.74 10.30 -3.42
N ASP A 336 -7.11 9.29 -2.62
CA ASP A 336 -8.51 9.00 -2.32
C ASP A 336 -9.09 10.03 -1.35
N LEU A 337 -10.12 10.75 -1.80
CA LEU A 337 -10.83 11.77 -1.04
C LEU A 337 -12.26 11.36 -0.68
N GLN A 338 -12.70 10.12 -0.98
CA GLN A 338 -14.09 9.71 -0.80
C GLN A 338 -14.55 9.78 0.66
N GLY A 339 -13.63 9.60 1.61
CA GLY A 339 -13.87 9.72 3.05
C GLY A 339 -14.81 8.66 3.61
N HIS A 340 -15.07 7.58 2.86
CA HIS A 340 -15.81 6.41 3.28
C HIS A 340 -15.29 5.18 2.54
N TRP A 341 -15.39 4.02 3.17
CA TRP A 341 -15.08 2.73 2.56
C TRP A 341 -16.20 1.75 2.89
N ILE A 342 -16.33 0.71 2.08
CA ILE A 342 -17.25 -0.38 2.35
C ILE A 342 -16.44 -1.48 3.02
N ASP A 343 -16.60 -1.59 4.33
CA ASP A 343 -16.10 -2.74 5.09
C ASP A 343 -17.17 -3.85 5.13
N GLY A 344 -16.80 -5.05 5.59
CA GLY A 344 -17.72 -6.17 5.81
C GLY A 344 -18.94 -5.80 6.68
N ASP A 345 -19.87 -6.74 6.91
CA ASP A 345 -21.21 -6.46 7.46
C ASP A 345 -21.29 -5.89 8.91
N ARG A 346 -20.21 -5.33 9.47
CA ARG A 346 -20.21 -4.65 10.78
C ARG A 346 -19.79 -3.20 10.71
#